data_AF-A0A349TMI5-F1
#
_entry.id   AF-A0A349TMI5-F1
#
_cell.length_a   1.000
_cell.length_b   1.000
_cell.length_c   1.000
_cell.angle_alpha   90.00
_cell.angle_beta   90.00
_cell.angle_gamma   90.00
#
_symmetry.space_group_name_H-M   'P 1'
#
loop_
_entity.id
_entity.type
_entity.pdbx_description
1 polymer ?
#
loop_
_entity_poly.entity_id
_entity_poly.type
_entity_poly.pdbx_seq_one_letter_code
_entity_poly.pdbx_strand_id
1 'polypeptide(L)'
;MSEPQRLADAAKSEWELNFDTVGDPHQEIAGQCKERGWLELFVNEQTSFIISTDERLSHPKGYFQPGVLGIDINKRILYRWRSVPTRANIGGASERPTASYIYKKLTESLEQTASNLDALLDSEPELDSKGRPFPVFVALLMANGWFIRPVPFLLTNSKLSALQRVKRAARRIPVFLALWIAAFLILPTNWVATAAIAYGIWLIPIVIMIRKGLQHIDEPETK
;
A
#
# COMPACT_ATOMS: atom_id res chain seq x y z
N MET A 1 9.96 17.00 -4.91
CA MET A 1 10.56 16.17 -3.84
C MET A 1 9.80 14.86 -3.84
N SER A 2 10.42 13.69 -3.93
CA SER A 2 9.81 12.37 -3.70
C SER A 2 10.46 11.77 -2.44
N GLU A 3 10.37 10.46 -2.21
CA GLU A 3 10.78 9.76 -0.98
C GLU A 3 12.08 10.27 -0.33
N PRO A 4 12.00 11.02 0.79
CA PRO A 4 13.17 11.54 1.48
C PRO A 4 14.03 10.42 2.09
N GLN A 5 15.35 10.61 2.13
CA GLN A 5 16.29 9.70 2.83
C GLN A 5 15.83 9.36 4.25
N ARG A 6 15.24 10.32 4.97
CA ARG A 6 14.67 10.14 6.30
C ARG A 6 13.64 8.98 6.36
N LEU A 7 12.84 8.77 5.31
CA LEU A 7 11.89 7.65 5.26
C LEU A 7 12.62 6.31 5.05
N ALA A 8 13.66 6.30 4.22
CA ALA A 8 14.50 5.12 4.03
C ALA A 8 15.22 4.73 5.33
N ASP A 9 15.78 5.70 6.06
CA ASP A 9 16.42 5.49 7.37
C ASP A 9 15.42 5.00 8.42
N ALA A 10 14.20 5.55 8.42
CA ALA A 10 13.13 5.08 9.31
C ALA A 10 12.75 3.63 9.01
N ALA A 11 12.64 3.26 7.73
CA ALA A 11 12.39 1.88 7.32
C ALA A 11 13.54 0.95 7.71
N LYS A 12 14.81 1.36 7.53
CA LYS A 12 15.99 0.63 8.00
C LYS A 12 15.91 0.32 9.49
N SER A 13 15.54 1.31 10.30
CA SER A 13 15.40 1.14 11.74
C SER A 13 14.17 0.31 12.13
N GLU A 14 13.00 0.53 11.52
CA GLU A 14 11.75 -0.16 11.86
C GLU A 14 11.77 -1.63 11.43
N TRP A 15 12.44 -1.94 10.32
CA TRP A 15 12.53 -3.29 9.77
C TRP A 15 13.85 -3.99 10.10
N GLU A 16 14.71 -3.36 10.91
CA GLU A 16 15.99 -3.91 11.35
C GLU A 16 16.88 -4.37 10.18
N LEU A 17 16.92 -3.57 9.11
CA LEU A 17 17.65 -3.93 7.90
C LEU A 17 19.16 -3.84 8.14
N ASN A 18 19.87 -4.90 7.77
CA ASN A 18 21.33 -5.00 7.88
C ASN A 18 22.09 -4.52 6.62
N PHE A 19 21.40 -3.85 5.71
CA PHE A 19 21.96 -3.30 4.47
C PHE A 19 21.66 -1.80 4.34
N ASP A 20 22.28 -1.16 3.35
CA ASP A 20 22.09 0.27 3.12
C ASP A 20 20.75 0.57 2.46
N THR A 21 20.10 1.63 2.94
CA THR A 21 18.84 2.13 2.42
C THR A 21 19.06 3.49 1.82
N VAL A 22 18.62 3.69 0.58
CA VAL A 22 18.76 4.94 -0.15
C VAL A 22 17.38 5.47 -0.48
N GLY A 23 17.09 6.69 -0.07
CA GLY A 23 15.89 7.41 -0.52
C GLY A 23 16.10 7.94 -1.94
N ASP A 24 15.03 7.93 -2.75
CA ASP A 24 15.04 8.47 -4.12
C ASP A 24 14.13 9.72 -4.22
N PRO A 25 14.56 10.88 -3.67
CA PRO A 25 13.75 12.09 -3.59
C PRO A 25 13.60 12.83 -4.92
N HIS A 26 14.22 12.35 -5.99
CA HIS A 26 14.05 12.90 -7.33
C HIS A 26 13.52 11.89 -8.35
N GLN A 27 13.31 10.63 -7.95
CA GLN A 27 12.90 9.50 -8.79
C GLN A 27 13.95 9.11 -9.84
N GLU A 28 15.22 9.34 -9.54
CA GLU A 28 16.35 9.12 -10.45
C GLU A 28 16.65 7.63 -10.61
N ILE A 29 16.61 6.85 -9.53
CA ILE A 29 16.85 5.41 -9.57
C ILE A 29 15.73 4.73 -10.37
N ALA A 30 14.48 5.07 -10.06
CA ALA A 30 13.32 4.56 -10.79
C ALA A 30 13.35 4.99 -12.27
N GLY A 31 13.71 6.25 -12.54
CA GLY A 31 13.85 6.78 -13.90
C GLY A 31 14.90 6.03 -14.71
N GLN A 32 16.10 5.82 -14.16
CA GLN A 32 17.16 5.06 -14.82
C GLN A 32 16.77 3.59 -15.05
N CYS A 33 16.07 2.96 -14.10
CA CYS A 33 15.57 1.59 -14.27
C CYS A 33 14.57 1.50 -15.42
N LYS A 34 13.69 2.49 -15.56
CA LYS A 34 12.75 2.58 -16.68
C LYS A 34 13.47 2.81 -18.01
N GLU A 35 14.39 3.78 -18.07
CA GLU A 35 15.15 4.11 -19.29
C GLU A 35 15.96 2.92 -19.82
N ARG A 36 16.49 2.09 -18.92
CA ARG A 36 17.22 0.86 -19.27
C ARG A 36 16.32 -0.33 -19.59
N GLY A 37 15.00 -0.18 -19.48
CA GLY A 37 14.05 -1.29 -19.65
C GLY A 37 14.12 -2.36 -18.56
N TRP A 38 14.71 -2.04 -17.40
CA TRP A 38 14.91 -2.98 -16.29
C TRP A 38 13.60 -3.20 -15.55
N LEU A 39 13.03 -2.13 -15.00
CA LEU A 39 11.77 -2.17 -14.27
C LEU A 39 11.12 -0.78 -14.27
N GLU A 40 9.83 -0.74 -14.62
CA GLU A 40 9.00 0.45 -14.51
C GLU A 40 7.97 0.26 -13.39
N LEU A 41 8.04 1.09 -12.36
CA LEU A 41 7.08 1.13 -11.26
C LEU A 41 5.93 2.09 -11.55
N PHE A 42 4.75 1.80 -11.01
CA PHE A 42 3.66 2.77 -10.98
C PHE A 42 3.96 3.87 -9.96
N VAL A 43 3.68 5.12 -10.31
CA VAL A 43 3.90 6.28 -9.44
C VAL A 43 2.55 6.91 -9.09
N ASN A 44 2.31 7.05 -7.80
CA ASN A 44 1.10 7.69 -7.30
C ASN A 44 1.33 9.11 -6.81
N GLU A 45 0.87 10.06 -7.63
CA GLU A 45 0.95 11.50 -7.37
C GLU A 45 -0.17 11.99 -6.44
N GLN A 46 -1.24 11.22 -6.25
CA GLN A 46 -2.37 11.57 -5.38
C GLN A 46 -2.07 11.16 -3.93
N THR A 47 -1.24 11.97 -3.28
CA THR A 47 -0.70 11.68 -1.94
C THR A 47 -1.57 12.21 -0.79
N SER A 48 -2.62 12.97 -1.08
CA SER A 48 -3.46 13.66 -0.08
C SER A 48 -3.99 12.74 1.01
N PHE A 49 -4.36 11.51 0.66
CA PHE A 49 -4.81 10.49 1.60
C PHE A 49 -3.71 10.08 2.62
N ILE A 50 -2.46 10.00 2.17
CA ILE A 50 -1.31 9.57 2.97
C ILE A 50 -0.77 10.70 3.86
N ILE A 51 -0.68 11.91 3.29
CA ILE A 51 -0.10 13.08 3.98
C ILE A 51 -1.06 13.73 4.98
N SER A 52 -2.36 13.42 4.91
CA SER A 52 -3.41 14.04 5.75
C SER A 52 -3.17 13.91 7.26
N THR A 53 -2.30 12.99 7.67
CA THR A 53 -2.00 12.70 9.07
C THR A 53 -0.64 13.21 9.56
N ASP A 54 0.33 13.44 8.66
CA ASP A 54 1.70 13.84 9.00
C ASP A 54 2.45 14.35 7.75
N GLU A 55 2.78 15.65 7.73
CA GLU A 55 3.49 16.29 6.61
C GLU A 55 4.88 15.69 6.35
N ARG A 56 5.49 15.03 7.34
CA ARG A 56 6.79 14.38 7.17
C ARG A 56 6.71 13.19 6.20
N LEU A 57 5.51 12.70 5.91
CA LEU A 57 5.21 11.64 4.93
C LEU A 57 4.98 12.19 3.53
N SER A 58 5.27 13.47 3.31
CA SER A 58 5.07 14.07 2.00
C SER A 58 5.95 13.41 0.95
N HIS A 59 5.32 13.05 -0.17
CA HIS A 59 5.98 12.67 -1.41
C HIS A 59 5.61 13.67 -2.52
N PRO A 60 6.24 14.86 -2.59
CA PRO A 60 5.87 15.89 -3.58
C PRO A 60 5.98 15.55 -5.10
N LYS A 61 6.52 14.40 -5.52
CA LYS A 61 6.43 13.85 -6.89
C LYS A 61 5.66 12.51 -6.92
N GLY A 62 4.95 12.19 -5.85
CA GLY A 62 4.30 10.91 -5.65
C GLY A 62 5.21 9.85 -5.01
N TYR A 63 4.57 8.76 -4.58
CA TYR A 63 5.21 7.58 -4.00
C TYR A 63 5.17 6.41 -5.00
N PHE A 64 6.13 5.49 -4.88
CA PHE A 64 6.18 4.33 -5.75
C PHE A 64 5.25 3.23 -5.26
N GLN A 65 4.58 2.56 -6.19
CA GLN A 65 4.12 1.21 -5.92
C GLN A 65 5.35 0.30 -5.81
N PRO A 66 5.39 -0.62 -4.83
CA PRO A 66 6.56 -1.43 -4.60
C PRO A 66 6.90 -2.31 -5.79
N GLY A 67 8.18 -2.63 -5.93
CA GLY A 67 8.69 -3.59 -6.88
C GLY A 67 9.97 -4.24 -6.38
N VAL A 68 10.40 -5.28 -7.08
CA VAL A 68 11.61 -6.02 -6.77
C VAL A 68 12.41 -6.13 -8.06
N LEU A 69 13.69 -5.80 -8.00
CA LEU A 69 14.64 -5.93 -9.09
C LEU A 69 15.89 -6.63 -8.58
N GLY A 70 16.21 -7.78 -9.15
CA GLY A 70 17.44 -8.50 -8.92
C GLY A 70 18.34 -8.41 -10.13
N ILE A 71 19.58 -7.97 -9.92
CA ILE A 71 20.60 -7.83 -10.97
C ILE A 71 21.90 -8.49 -10.54
N ASP A 72 22.63 -9.07 -11.49
CA ASP A 72 23.98 -9.56 -11.24
C ASP A 72 25.05 -8.48 -11.48
N ILE A 73 26.31 -8.83 -11.25
CA ILE A 73 27.46 -7.93 -11.46
C ILE A 73 27.64 -7.51 -12.93
N ASN A 74 27.13 -8.30 -13.88
CA ASN A 74 27.16 -8.03 -15.31
C ASN A 74 25.94 -7.22 -15.77
N LYS A 75 25.08 -6.78 -14.83
CA LYS A 75 23.80 -6.09 -15.07
C LYS A 75 22.75 -6.93 -15.80
N ARG A 76 22.88 -8.26 -15.78
CA ARG A 76 21.81 -9.17 -16.21
C ARG A 76 20.67 -9.11 -15.19
N ILE A 77 19.44 -9.02 -15.67
CA ILE A 77 18.26 -9.07 -14.81
C ILE A 77 18.00 -10.51 -14.40
N LEU A 78 18.17 -10.80 -13.11
CA LEU A 78 17.95 -12.11 -12.53
C LEU A 78 16.48 -12.34 -12.15
N TYR A 79 15.81 -11.28 -11.70
CA TYR A 79 14.39 -11.29 -11.34
C TYR A 79 13.82 -9.89 -11.42
N ARG A 80 12.56 -9.74 -11.82
CA ARG A 80 11.85 -8.47 -11.72
C ARG A 80 10.35 -8.64 -11.53
N TRP A 81 9.79 -7.84 -10.65
CA TRP A 81 8.36 -7.80 -10.33
C TRP A 81 7.95 -6.37 -9.98
N ARG A 82 6.69 -6.02 -10.24
CA ARG A 82 6.07 -4.77 -9.78
C ARG A 82 4.67 -5.00 -9.24
N SER A 83 4.32 -4.26 -8.19
CA SER A 83 2.97 -4.19 -7.66
C SER A 83 2.06 -3.50 -8.67
N VAL A 84 0.99 -4.19 -9.08
CA VAL A 84 -0.05 -3.63 -9.94
C VAL A 84 -1.16 -3.09 -9.04
N PRO A 85 -1.54 -1.80 -9.14
CA PRO A 85 -2.52 -1.20 -8.27
C PRO A 85 -3.96 -1.54 -8.72
N THR A 86 -4.33 -2.82 -8.64
CA THR A 86 -5.69 -3.30 -8.95
C THR A 86 -6.63 -3.16 -7.77
N ARG A 87 -7.94 -3.46 -7.96
CA ARG A 87 -8.90 -3.56 -6.85
C ARG A 87 -8.58 -4.73 -5.93
N ALA A 88 -8.18 -5.86 -6.50
CA ALA A 88 -7.71 -7.02 -5.74
C ALA A 88 -6.55 -6.64 -4.81
N ASN A 89 -5.57 -5.86 -5.30
CA ASN A 89 -4.42 -5.42 -4.51
C ASN A 89 -4.65 -4.11 -3.73
N ILE A 90 -5.89 -3.62 -3.62
CA ILE A 90 -6.23 -2.37 -2.90
C ILE A 90 -5.32 -1.21 -3.36
N GLY A 91 -5.19 -1.01 -4.67
CA GLY A 91 -4.32 0.03 -5.22
C GLY A 91 -2.83 -0.18 -4.92
N GLY A 92 -2.40 -1.44 -4.81
CA GLY A 92 -1.00 -1.80 -4.64
C GLY A 92 -0.54 -1.90 -3.18
N ALA A 93 -1.45 -1.73 -2.23
CA ALA A 93 -1.15 -1.60 -0.81
C ALA A 93 -1.05 -2.95 -0.07
N SER A 94 -1.54 -4.05 -0.64
CA SER A 94 -1.72 -5.29 0.13
C SER A 94 -0.72 -6.39 -0.20
N GLU A 95 -0.48 -6.67 -1.47
CA GLU A 95 0.11 -7.95 -1.91
C GLU A 95 1.60 -7.79 -2.23
N ARG A 96 2.46 -8.66 -1.68
CA ARG A 96 3.90 -8.70 -1.98
C ARG A 96 4.33 -10.13 -2.30
N PRO A 97 5.30 -10.34 -3.20
CA PRO A 97 5.91 -11.65 -3.38
C PRO A 97 6.56 -12.12 -2.07
N THR A 98 6.48 -13.41 -1.78
CA THR A 98 7.16 -13.98 -0.61
C THR A 98 8.68 -13.93 -0.80
N ALA A 99 9.41 -13.70 0.30
CA ALA A 99 10.87 -13.65 0.26
C ALA A 99 11.48 -14.99 -0.22
N SER A 100 10.89 -16.11 0.19
CA SER A 100 11.29 -17.45 -0.25
C SER A 100 11.11 -17.65 -1.75
N TYR A 101 10.01 -17.15 -2.32
CA TYR A 101 9.77 -17.22 -3.75
C TYR A 101 10.77 -16.38 -4.54
N ILE A 102 11.02 -15.13 -4.12
CA ILE A 102 12.02 -14.27 -4.76
C ILE A 102 13.41 -14.93 -4.72
N TYR A 103 13.82 -15.43 -3.55
CA TYR A 103 15.13 -16.07 -3.38
C TYR A 103 15.29 -17.29 -4.28
N LYS A 104 14.25 -18.13 -4.37
CA LYS A 104 14.22 -19.28 -5.29
C LYS A 104 14.41 -18.84 -6.74
N LYS A 105 13.67 -17.81 -7.19
CA LYS A 105 13.78 -17.29 -8.57
C LYS A 105 15.15 -16.72 -8.90
N LEU A 106 15.76 -15.99 -7.97
CA LEU A 106 17.12 -15.48 -8.12
C LEU A 106 18.12 -16.63 -8.27
N THR A 107 18.03 -17.65 -7.41
CA THR A 107 18.92 -18.82 -7.43
C THR A 107 18.79 -19.59 -8.74
N GLU A 108 17.56 -19.87 -9.17
CA GLU A 108 17.28 -20.52 -10.47
C GLU A 108 17.89 -19.74 -11.65
N SER A 109 17.79 -18.40 -11.62
CA SER A 109 18.32 -17.54 -12.68
C SER A 109 19.85 -17.51 -12.73
N LEU A 110 20.50 -17.55 -11.56
CA LEU A 110 21.96 -17.61 -11.42
C LEU A 110 22.55 -18.94 -11.92
N GLU A 111 21.86 -20.06 -11.64
CA GLU A 111 22.27 -21.40 -12.12
C GLU A 111 22.17 -21.53 -13.64
N GLN A 112 21.30 -20.73 -14.28
CA GLN A 112 21.17 -20.66 -15.74
C GLN A 112 22.26 -19.78 -16.38
N THR A 113 23.54 -19.99 -16.00
CA THR A 113 24.68 -19.18 -16.44
C THR A 113 24.86 -19.17 -17.97
N ALA A 114 24.34 -20.18 -18.67
CA ALA A 114 24.37 -20.26 -20.13
C ALA A 114 23.36 -19.34 -20.85
N SER A 115 22.35 -18.83 -20.13
CA SER A 115 21.34 -17.92 -20.68
C SER A 115 21.75 -16.48 -20.35
N ASN A 116 22.35 -15.76 -21.30
CA ASN A 116 22.59 -14.31 -21.19
C ASN A 116 21.29 -13.48 -21.27
N LEU A 117 20.13 -14.10 -21.11
CA LEU A 117 18.84 -13.45 -21.23
C LEU A 117 18.39 -12.91 -19.88
N ASP A 118 17.84 -11.69 -19.93
CA ASP A 118 17.18 -11.05 -18.82
C ASP A 118 15.88 -11.77 -18.44
N ALA A 119 15.60 -11.87 -17.15
CA ALA A 119 14.34 -12.40 -16.66
C ALA A 119 13.16 -11.55 -17.16
N LEU A 120 12.07 -12.22 -17.54
CA LEU A 120 10.81 -11.55 -17.86
C LEU A 120 10.18 -10.94 -16.61
N LEU A 121 9.27 -9.99 -16.81
CA LEU A 121 8.47 -9.44 -15.72
C LEU A 121 7.57 -10.53 -15.16
N ASP A 122 7.71 -10.81 -13.87
CA ASP A 122 6.87 -11.78 -13.18
C ASP A 122 5.47 -11.21 -12.96
N SER A 123 4.46 -11.85 -13.57
CA SER A 123 3.06 -11.48 -13.45
C SER A 123 2.31 -12.30 -12.40
N GLU A 124 2.86 -13.42 -11.95
CA GLU A 124 2.18 -14.40 -11.08
C GLU A 124 3.10 -14.89 -9.96
N PRO A 125 3.65 -13.98 -9.13
CA PRO A 125 4.46 -14.39 -8.00
C PRO A 125 3.61 -15.12 -6.95
N GLU A 126 4.27 -15.92 -6.12
CA GLU A 126 3.67 -16.37 -4.86
C GLU A 126 3.55 -15.18 -3.89
N LEU A 127 2.32 -14.79 -3.55
CA LEU A 127 2.04 -13.61 -2.72
C LEU A 127 1.90 -13.96 -1.24
N ASP A 128 2.35 -13.06 -0.37
CA ASP A 128 2.29 -13.16 1.09
C ASP A 128 0.89 -12.97 1.68
N SER A 129 -0.02 -12.42 0.89
CA SER A 129 -1.36 -12.06 1.30
C SER A 129 -2.29 -11.95 0.09
N LYS A 130 -3.59 -11.99 0.38
CA LYS A 130 -4.63 -11.60 -0.56
C LYS A 130 -5.20 -10.27 -0.10
N GLY A 131 -5.47 -9.38 -1.04
CA GLY A 131 -6.13 -8.13 -0.69
C GLY A 131 -7.50 -8.34 -0.06
N ARG A 132 -7.91 -7.36 0.74
CA ARG A 132 -9.22 -7.33 1.41
C ARG A 132 -10.23 -6.61 0.51
N PRO A 133 -11.52 -6.98 0.57
CA PRO A 133 -12.55 -6.23 -0.13
C PRO A 133 -12.48 -4.74 0.21
N PHE A 134 -12.55 -3.89 -0.81
CA PHE A 134 -12.39 -2.43 -0.66
C PHE A 134 -13.27 -1.81 0.45
N PRO A 135 -14.56 -2.17 0.62
CA PRO A 135 -15.37 -1.64 1.72
C PRO A 135 -14.82 -2.00 3.11
N VAL A 136 -14.27 -3.21 3.27
CA VAL A 136 -13.65 -3.66 4.52
C VAL A 136 -12.38 -2.85 4.80
N PHE A 137 -11.59 -2.57 3.76
CA PHE A 137 -10.42 -1.71 3.88
C PHE A 137 -10.79 -0.28 4.34
N VAL A 138 -11.78 0.35 3.70
CA VAL A 138 -12.27 1.67 4.10
C VAL A 138 -12.80 1.67 5.53
N ALA A 139 -13.59 0.65 5.92
CA ALA A 139 -14.12 0.53 7.27
C ALA A 139 -13.01 0.45 8.33
N LEU A 140 -11.92 -0.27 8.03
CA LEU A 140 -10.75 -0.37 8.91
C LEU A 140 -10.02 0.97 9.06
N LEU A 141 -9.83 1.71 7.96
CA LEU A 141 -9.23 3.06 8.01
C LEU A 141 -10.08 4.02 8.85
N MET A 142 -11.39 4.02 8.65
CA MET A 142 -12.32 4.84 9.44
C MET A 142 -12.28 4.44 10.91
N ALA A 143 -12.32 3.14 11.21
CA ALA A 143 -12.23 2.65 12.58
C ALA A 143 -10.91 3.06 13.26
N ASN A 144 -9.81 3.13 12.51
CA ASN A 144 -8.53 3.60 13.02
C ASN A 144 -8.57 5.09 13.46
N GLY A 145 -9.31 5.93 12.74
CA GLY A 145 -9.61 7.31 13.09
C GLY A 145 -10.94 7.53 13.83
N TRP A 146 -11.44 6.52 14.55
CA TRP A 146 -12.65 6.60 15.39
C TRP A 146 -13.92 6.99 14.62
N PHE A 147 -14.01 6.64 13.34
CA PHE A 147 -15.13 6.95 12.45
C PHE A 147 -15.30 8.46 12.17
N ILE A 148 -14.31 9.30 12.54
CA ILE A 148 -14.30 10.75 12.32
C ILE A 148 -13.42 11.13 11.12
N ARG A 149 -12.42 10.31 10.79
CA ARG A 149 -11.59 10.46 9.58
C ARG A 149 -10.88 9.15 9.26
N PRO A 150 -10.48 8.89 8.01
CA PRO A 150 -9.63 7.75 7.72
C PRO A 150 -8.22 8.00 8.26
N VAL A 151 -7.60 6.98 8.86
CA VAL A 151 -6.21 7.04 9.32
C VAL A 151 -5.45 5.81 8.79
N PRO A 152 -4.39 5.98 7.97
CA PRO A 152 -3.56 4.89 7.48
C PRO A 152 -2.92 4.05 8.59
N PHE A 153 -2.61 2.78 8.29
CA PHE A 153 -1.99 1.85 9.24
C PHE A 153 -0.48 1.82 9.17
N LEU A 154 0.10 2.18 8.04
CA LEU A 154 1.53 2.40 7.87
C LEU A 154 1.74 3.90 8.02
N LEU A 155 2.90 4.32 8.52
CA LEU A 155 3.27 5.74 8.62
C LEU A 155 2.61 6.50 9.79
N THR A 156 2.78 6.02 11.02
CA THR A 156 2.37 6.76 12.24
C THR A 156 3.50 6.78 13.26
N ASN A 157 3.59 7.79 14.12
CA ASN A 157 4.51 7.84 15.29
C ASN A 157 4.18 6.82 16.40
N SER A 158 3.47 5.75 16.07
CA SER A 158 3.02 4.77 17.04
C SER A 158 4.08 3.71 17.27
N LYS A 159 4.34 3.39 18.55
CA LYS A 159 5.17 2.23 18.93
C LYS A 159 4.55 0.87 18.58
N LEU A 160 3.29 0.86 18.13
CA LEU A 160 2.58 -0.36 17.73
C LEU A 160 2.90 -0.73 16.29
N SER A 161 3.11 -2.01 16.01
CA SER A 161 3.26 -2.49 14.64
C SER A 161 1.97 -2.31 13.82
N ALA A 162 2.07 -2.29 12.49
CA ALA A 162 0.92 -2.13 11.60
C ALA A 162 -0.19 -3.16 11.88
N LEU A 163 0.17 -4.42 12.10
CA LEU A 163 -0.78 -5.49 12.42
C LEU A 163 -1.50 -5.24 13.75
N GLN A 164 -0.79 -4.77 14.78
CA GLN A 164 -1.39 -4.40 16.06
C GLN A 164 -2.38 -3.24 15.90
N ARG A 165 -2.05 -2.24 15.08
CA ARG A 165 -2.95 -1.11 14.75
C ARG A 165 -4.22 -1.59 14.05
N VAL A 166 -4.09 -2.48 13.07
CA VAL A 166 -5.24 -3.11 12.39
C VAL A 166 -6.13 -3.87 13.36
N LYS A 167 -5.55 -4.71 14.23
CA LYS A 167 -6.31 -5.45 15.27
C LYS A 167 -7.05 -4.51 16.22
N ARG A 168 -6.43 -3.40 16.62
CA ARG A 168 -7.05 -2.40 17.50
C ARG A 168 -8.20 -1.67 16.80
N ALA A 169 -8.02 -1.26 15.55
CA ALA A 169 -9.06 -0.60 14.77
C ALA A 169 -10.26 -1.52 14.56
N ALA A 170 -10.04 -2.79 14.20
CA ALA A 170 -11.09 -3.77 13.98
C ALA A 170 -12.02 -3.94 15.21
N ARG A 171 -11.49 -3.88 16.43
CA ARG A 171 -12.27 -3.96 17.68
C ARG A 171 -13.27 -2.81 17.87
N ARG A 172 -13.06 -1.66 17.21
CA ARG A 172 -13.96 -0.49 17.32
C ARG A 172 -15.19 -0.62 16.43
N ILE A 173 -15.15 -1.44 15.39
CA ILE A 173 -16.28 -1.66 14.47
C ILE A 173 -17.52 -2.20 15.20
N PRO A 174 -17.47 -3.31 15.96
CA PRO A 174 -18.66 -3.79 16.66
C PRO A 174 -19.16 -2.80 17.72
N VAL A 175 -18.26 -2.06 18.38
CA VAL A 175 -18.65 -1.01 19.34
C VAL A 175 -19.41 0.12 18.66
N PHE A 176 -18.94 0.59 17.51
CA PHE A 176 -19.61 1.63 16.73
C PHE A 176 -20.99 1.19 16.25
N LEU A 177 -21.12 -0.04 15.75
CA LEU A 177 -22.41 -0.59 15.35
C LEU A 177 -23.37 -0.74 16.54
N ALA A 178 -22.87 -1.20 17.69
CA ALA A 178 -23.66 -1.32 18.92
C ALA A 178 -24.18 0.04 19.40
N LEU A 179 -23.39 1.11 19.28
CA LEU A 179 -23.82 2.48 19.61
C LEU A 179 -24.94 2.96 18.69
N TRP A 180 -24.88 2.69 17.39
CA TRP A 180 -25.98 3.01 16.46
C TRP A 180 -27.24 2.22 16.79
N ILE A 181 -27.12 0.92 17.06
CA ILE A 181 -28.25 0.08 17.45
C ILE A 181 -28.88 0.61 18.75
N ALA A 182 -28.08 0.90 19.77
CA ALA A 182 -28.57 1.47 21.02
C ALA A 182 -29.26 2.82 20.80
N ALA A 183 -28.72 3.68 19.92
CA ALA A 183 -29.36 4.95 19.57
C ALA A 183 -30.75 4.73 18.96
N PHE A 184 -30.91 3.77 18.04
CA PHE A 184 -32.22 3.43 17.47
C PHE A 184 -33.22 2.86 18.49
N LEU A 185 -32.74 2.24 19.57
CA LEU A 185 -33.60 1.69 20.62
C LEU A 185 -34.03 2.75 21.65
N ILE A 186 -33.23 3.78 21.87
CA ILE A 186 -33.41 4.75 22.98
C ILE A 186 -33.94 6.10 22.48
N LEU A 187 -33.58 6.51 21.26
CA LEU A 187 -33.91 7.83 20.71
C LEU A 187 -34.99 7.76 19.63
N PRO A 188 -35.66 8.88 19.30
CA PRO A 188 -36.64 8.91 18.23
C PRO A 188 -36.05 8.45 16.89
N THR A 189 -36.67 7.43 16.28
CA THR A 189 -36.18 6.79 15.04
C THR A 189 -35.90 7.79 13.93
N ASN A 190 -36.75 8.81 13.77
CA ASN A 190 -36.58 9.83 12.73
C ASN A 190 -35.27 10.60 12.89
N TRP A 191 -34.87 10.93 14.13
CA TRP A 191 -33.62 11.66 14.39
C TRP A 191 -32.40 10.80 14.09
N VAL A 192 -32.42 9.55 14.55
CA VAL A 192 -31.31 8.61 14.34
C VAL A 192 -31.17 8.28 12.85
N ALA A 193 -32.29 8.08 12.13
CA ALA A 193 -32.29 7.86 10.69
C ALA A 193 -31.72 9.06 9.92
N THR A 194 -32.13 10.29 10.25
CA THR A 194 -31.56 11.51 9.65
C THR A 194 -30.05 11.61 9.91
N ALA A 195 -29.59 11.33 11.13
CA ALA A 195 -28.17 11.33 11.47
C ALA A 195 -27.39 10.26 10.70
N ALA A 196 -27.94 9.06 10.55
CA ALA A 196 -27.32 7.97 9.79
C ALA A 196 -27.19 8.33 8.30
N ILE A 197 -28.22 8.94 7.71
CA ILE A 197 -28.18 9.44 6.32
C ILE A 197 -27.13 10.54 6.17
N ALA A 198 -27.11 11.52 7.08
CA ALA A 198 -26.12 12.60 7.06
C ALA A 198 -24.68 12.06 7.17
N TYR A 199 -24.45 11.09 8.05
CA TYR A 199 -23.17 10.41 8.19
C TYR A 199 -22.79 9.65 6.91
N GLY A 200 -23.74 8.95 6.28
CA GLY A 200 -23.55 8.28 4.99
C GLY A 200 -23.15 9.25 3.87
N ILE A 201 -23.82 10.40 3.78
CA ILE A 201 -23.48 11.47 2.82
C ILE A 201 -22.07 12.01 3.09
N TRP A 202 -21.72 12.23 4.36
CA TRP A 202 -20.40 12.70 4.75
C TRP A 202 -19.27 11.69 4.44
N LEU A 203 -19.55 10.39 4.41
CA LEU A 203 -18.58 9.37 4.00
C LEU A 203 -18.27 9.36 2.49
N ILE A 204 -19.18 9.85 1.63
CA ILE A 204 -19.00 9.85 0.18
C ILE A 204 -17.68 10.51 -0.26
N PRO A 205 -17.37 11.77 0.10
CA PRO A 205 -16.12 12.40 -0.30
C PRO A 205 -14.89 11.67 0.24
N ILE A 206 -14.98 11.04 1.41
CA ILE A 206 -13.89 10.24 2.01
C ILE A 206 -13.61 9.00 1.17
N VAL A 207 -14.65 8.25 0.79
CA VAL A 207 -14.52 7.06 -0.07
C VAL A 207 -13.93 7.44 -1.43
N ILE A 208 -14.37 8.56 -2.01
CA ILE A 208 -13.82 9.07 -3.28
C ILE A 208 -12.33 9.41 -3.12
N MET A 209 -11.95 10.12 -2.04
CA MET A 209 -10.57 10.48 -1.75
C MET A 209 -9.68 9.23 -1.63
N ILE A 210 -10.11 8.22 -0.86
CA ILE A 210 -9.35 6.96 -0.69
C ILE A 210 -9.22 6.23 -2.03
N ARG A 211 -10.32 6.09 -2.78
CA ARG A 211 -10.31 5.40 -4.08
C ARG A 211 -9.35 6.05 -5.06
N LYS A 212 -9.37 7.38 -5.12
CA LYS A 212 -8.49 8.22 -5.95
C LYS A 212 -7.03 8.07 -5.53
N GLY A 213 -6.76 8.21 -4.24
CA GLY A 213 -5.41 8.07 -3.65
C GLY A 213 -4.83 6.66 -3.72
N LEU A 214 -5.57 5.65 -4.15
CA LEU A 214 -5.08 4.29 -4.38
C LEU A 214 -4.81 3.97 -5.86
N GLN A 215 -5.16 4.87 -6.79
CA GLN A 215 -4.88 4.74 -8.23
C GLN A 215 -5.19 3.36 -8.82
N HIS A 216 -6.45 2.95 -8.71
CA HIS A 216 -6.92 1.69 -9.28
C HIS A 216 -6.78 1.72 -10.80
N ILE A 217 -5.95 0.85 -11.36
CA ILE A 217 -5.99 0.53 -12.79
C ILE A 217 -6.93 -0.64 -13.03
N ASP A 218 -7.49 -0.72 -14.23
CA ASP A 218 -8.28 -1.88 -14.63
C ASP A 218 -7.41 -3.14 -14.56
N GLU A 219 -8.01 -4.25 -14.13
CA GLU A 219 -7.29 -5.52 -14.07
C GLU A 219 -6.79 -5.86 -15.47
N PRO A 220 -5.50 -6.24 -15.63
CA PRO A 220 -5.04 -6.70 -16.92
C PRO A 220 -5.94 -7.87 -17.35
N GLU A 221 -6.42 -7.86 -18.59
CA GLU A 221 -7.20 -8.97 -19.13
C GLU A 221 -6.45 -10.26 -18.83
N THR A 222 -7.04 -11.11 -17.98
CA THR A 222 -6.56 -12.46 -17.75
C THR A 222 -6.50 -13.15 -19.11
N LYS A 223 -5.29 -13.45 -19.58
CA LYS A 223 -5.05 -14.36 -20.71
C LYS A 223 -5.20 -15.81 -20.25
#